data_AF-A0A931SWP2-F1
#
_entry.id   AF-A0A931SWP2-F1
#
_cell.length_a   1.000
_cell.length_b   1.000
_cell.length_c   1.000
_cell.angle_alpha   90.00
_cell.angle_beta   90.00
_cell.angle_gamma   90.00
#
_symmetry.space_group_name_H-M   'P 1'
#
loop_
_entity.id
_entity.type
_entity.pdbx_description
1 polymer ?
#
loop_
_entity_poly.entity_id
_entity_poly.type
_entity_poly.pdbx_seq_one_letter_code
_entity_poly.pdbx_strand_id
1 'polypeptide(L)' 'MSSRKDRRMLRSSLSRARDFGSLSTRAQLLYVLLVLNADDQGRLQAAPDIIKLDVCPRVPDITMEELPELLQEMERARLV' A
#
# COMPACT_ATOMS: atom_id res chain seq x y z
N MET A 1 20.50 -11.81 10.02
CA MET A 1 19.67 -10.92 10.86
C MET A 1 18.34 -10.74 10.17
N SER A 2 17.24 -11.29 10.70
CA SER A 2 15.90 -11.00 10.17
C SER A 2 15.56 -9.55 10.54
N SER A 3 15.20 -8.75 9.54
CA SER A 3 14.85 -7.33 9.73
C SER A 3 13.48 -7.25 10.39
N ARG A 4 13.22 -6.25 11.25
CA ARG A 4 11.88 -6.02 11.85
C ARG A 4 10.76 -5.95 10.80
N LYS A 5 11.07 -5.58 9.55
CA LYS A 5 10.14 -5.61 8.41
C LYS A 5 9.50 -6.99 8.19
N ASP A 6 10.21 -8.09 8.47
CA ASP A 6 9.73 -9.46 8.26
C ASP A 6 8.57 -9.87 9.19
N ARG A 7 8.20 -9.03 10.18
CA ARG A 7 7.17 -9.32 11.18
C ARG A 7 5.88 -8.53 11.02
N ARG A 8 5.74 -7.71 9.97
CA ARG A 8 4.50 -6.95 9.75
C ARG A 8 3.37 -7.89 9.35
N MET A 9 2.24 -7.74 10.03
CA MET A 9 1.04 -8.55 9.81
C MET A 9 -0.13 -7.66 9.44
N LEU A 10 -0.86 -8.04 8.40
CA LEU A 10 -2.17 -7.47 8.14
C LEU A 10 -3.16 -7.96 9.20
N ARG A 11 -4.00 -7.05 9.70
CA ARG A 11 -5.08 -7.44 10.61
C ARG A 11 -6.15 -8.20 9.84
N SER A 12 -6.64 -9.30 10.39
CA SER A 12 -7.74 -10.08 9.79
C SER A 12 -9.06 -9.30 9.66
N SER A 13 -9.18 -8.16 10.35
CA SER A 13 -10.30 -7.22 10.19
C SER A 13 -10.32 -6.54 8.82
N LEU A 14 -9.18 -6.44 8.13
CA LEU A 14 -9.06 -5.78 6.83
C LEU A 14 -9.99 -6.39 5.78
N SER A 15 -10.18 -7.72 5.80
CA SER A 15 -11.06 -8.42 4.85
C SER A 15 -12.56 -8.11 5.03
N ARG A 16 -12.94 -7.50 6.17
CA ARG A 16 -14.32 -7.08 6.46
C ARG A 16 -14.48 -5.55 6.42
N ALA A 17 -13.39 -4.82 6.20
CA ALA A 17 -13.39 -3.37 6.23
C ALA A 17 -14.04 -2.85 4.94
N ARG A 18 -15.12 -2.06 5.08
CA ARG A 18 -15.92 -1.59 3.93
C ARG A 18 -15.16 -0.59 3.06
N ASP A 19 -14.37 0.26 3.69
CA ASP A 19 -13.43 1.19 3.06
C ASP A 19 -12.43 0.44 2.17
N PHE A 20 -11.77 -0.59 2.69
CA PHE A 20 -10.85 -1.41 1.90
C PHE A 20 -11.55 -2.16 0.77
N GLY A 21 -12.72 -2.75 1.05
CA GLY A 21 -13.52 -3.46 0.05
C GLY A 21 -14.08 -2.55 -1.06
N SER A 22 -14.10 -1.23 -0.84
CA SER A 22 -14.57 -0.26 -1.85
C SER A 22 -13.51 0.14 -2.88
N LEU A 23 -12.23 -0.17 -2.59
CA LEU A 23 -11.11 0.12 -3.49
C LEU A 23 -11.09 -0.80 -4.71
N SER A 24 -10.54 -0.29 -5.81
CA SER A 24 -10.13 -1.06 -6.98
C SER A 24 -9.12 -2.14 -6.60
N THR A 25 -9.10 -3.25 -7.34
CA THR A 25 -8.18 -4.37 -7.06
C THR A 25 -6.70 -3.93 -7.02
N ARG A 26 -6.32 -2.97 -7.86
CA ARG A 26 -4.96 -2.42 -7.87
C ARG A 26 -4.67 -1.57 -6.63
N ALA A 27 -5.62 -0.75 -6.19
CA ALA A 27 -5.50 -0.01 -4.94
C ALA A 27 -5.46 -0.95 -3.72
N GLN A 28 -6.27 -2.02 -3.70
CA GLN A 28 -6.20 -3.03 -2.64
C GLN A 28 -4.82 -3.70 -2.57
N LEU A 29 -4.27 -4.08 -3.72
CA LEU A 29 -2.93 -4.67 -3.81
C LEU A 29 -1.86 -3.68 -3.33
N LEU A 30 -1.89 -2.45 -3.83
CA LEU A 30 -0.95 -1.40 -3.43
C LEU A 30 -1.03 -1.13 -1.93
N TYR A 31 -2.23 -1.01 -1.36
CA TYR A 31 -2.43 -0.78 0.07
C TYR A 31 -1.75 -1.86 0.92
N VAL A 32 -1.94 -3.14 0.57
CA VAL A 32 -1.28 -4.26 1.26
C VAL A 32 0.24 -4.12 1.21
N LEU A 33 0.80 -3.79 0.05
CA LEU A 33 2.25 -3.63 -0.10
C LEU A 33 2.77 -2.42 0.66
N LEU A 34 2.02 -1.31 0.72
CA LEU A 34 2.36 -0.12 1.51
C LEU A 34 2.44 -0.48 3.00
N VAL A 35 1.44 -1.18 3.55
CA VAL A 35 1.43 -1.59 4.96
C VAL A 35 2.64 -2.48 5.30
N LEU A 36 3.06 -3.35 4.38
CA LEU A 36 4.24 -4.19 4.57
C LEU A 36 5.55 -3.39 4.53
N ASN A 37 5.58 -2.22 3.89
CA ASN A 37 6.79 -1.41 3.71
C ASN A 37 6.88 -0.18 4.63
N ALA A 38 5.78 0.31 5.18
CA ALA A 38 5.72 1.49 6.05
C ALA A 38 6.47 1.36 7.37
N ASP A 39 7.20 2.38 7.84
CA ASP A 39 8.06 2.30 9.04
C ASP A 39 7.34 1.90 10.35
N ASP A 40 8.05 1.81 11.48
CA ASP A 40 7.46 1.42 12.77
C ASP A 40 6.36 2.39 13.25
N GLN A 41 6.24 3.58 12.65
CA GLN A 41 5.18 4.58 12.88
C GLN A 41 4.11 4.58 11.77
N GLY A 42 4.18 3.65 10.80
CA GLY A 42 3.27 3.57 9.67
C GLY A 42 3.53 4.60 8.57
N ARG A 43 4.72 5.20 8.50
CA ARG A 43 5.07 6.25 7.53
C ARG A 43 5.77 5.70 6.30
N LEU A 44 5.53 6.33 5.16
CA LEU A 44 6.22 6.10 3.89
C LEU A 44 6.45 7.40 3.14
N GLN A 45 7.45 7.40 2.26
CA GLN A 45 7.60 8.45 1.26
C GLN A 45 6.60 8.21 0.13
N ALA A 46 5.75 9.21 -0.13
CA ALA A 46 4.66 9.09 -1.11
C ALA A 46 5.08 9.37 -2.57
N ALA A 47 6.37 9.61 -2.82
CA ALA A 47 6.87 9.89 -4.15
C ALA A 47 6.68 8.65 -5.07
N PRO A 48 6.07 8.78 -6.27
CA PRO A 48 5.72 7.63 -7.10
C PRO A 48 6.92 6.75 -7.50
N ASP A 49 8.06 7.35 -7.78
CA ASP A 49 9.32 6.63 -8.07
C ASP A 49 9.77 5.78 -6.88
N ILE A 50 9.72 6.34 -5.68
CA ILE A 50 10.08 5.64 -4.44
C ILE A 50 9.09 4.52 -4.14
N ILE A 51 7.78 4.77 -4.23
CA ILE A 51 6.77 3.72 -4.05
C ILE A 51 6.99 2.61 -5.08
N LYS A 52 7.21 2.96 -6.35
CA LYS A 52 7.39 1.96 -7.39
C LYS A 52 8.62 1.08 -7.13
N LEU A 53 9.73 1.67 -6.72
CA LEU A 53 10.99 0.96 -6.51
C LEU A 53 11.01 0.17 -5.18
N ASP A 54 10.48 0.74 -4.10
CA ASP A 54 10.61 0.15 -2.77
C ASP A 54 9.41 -0.72 -2.37
N VAL A 55 8.21 -0.40 -2.87
CA VAL A 55 6.95 -1.04 -2.43
C VAL A 55 6.47 -2.09 -3.43
N CYS A 56 6.51 -1.79 -4.73
CA CYS A 56 5.97 -2.68 -5.77
C CYS A 56 6.89 -2.86 -7.01
N PRO A 57 8.21 -3.12 -6.85
CA PRO A 57 9.16 -3.16 -7.97
C PRO A 57 8.87 -4.26 -8.99
N ARG A 58 8.22 -5.35 -8.55
CA ARG A 58 7.92 -6.52 -9.39
C ARG A 58 6.44 -6.68 -9.73
N VAL A 59 5.64 -5.63 -9.52
CA VAL A 59 4.22 -5.64 -9.87
C VAL A 59 4.03 -4.79 -11.13
N PRO A 60 4.08 -5.37 -12.34
CA PRO A 60 4.02 -4.59 -13.58
C PRO A 60 2.70 -3.84 -13.76
N ASP A 61 1.61 -4.33 -13.18
CA ASP A 61 0.25 -3.77 -13.28
C ASP A 61 0.05 -2.46 -12.49
N ILE A 62 1.07 -2.01 -11.75
CA ILE A 62 1.08 -0.71 -11.06
C ILE A 62 2.23 0.10 -11.64
N THR A 63 1.93 1.11 -12.43
CA THR A 63 2.94 1.99 -13.05
C THR A 63 3.12 3.29 -12.25
N MET A 64 4.18 4.04 -12.53
CA MET A 64 4.44 5.31 -11.83
C MET A 64 3.36 6.35 -12.10
N GLU A 65 2.76 6.31 -13.29
CA GLU A 65 1.72 7.22 -13.74
C GLU A 65 0.38 6.96 -13.01
N GLU A 66 0.12 5.71 -12.64
CA GLU A 66 -1.13 5.32 -11.96
C GLU A 66 -1.08 5.50 -10.45
N LEU A 67 0.12 5.50 -9.85
CA LEU A 67 0.31 5.63 -8.41
C LEU A 67 -0.43 6.83 -7.79
N PRO A 68 -0.39 8.06 -8.37
CA PRO A 68 -1.13 9.19 -7.83
C PRO A 68 -2.65 8.94 -7.73
N GLU A 69 -3.24 8.30 -8.74
CA GLU A 69 -4.68 8.00 -8.74
C GLU A 69 -5.04 6.94 -7.71
N LEU A 70 -4.23 5.88 -7.59
CA LEU A 70 -4.42 4.83 -6.60
C LEU A 70 -4.29 5.37 -5.16
N LEU A 71 -3.36 6.29 -4.92
CA LEU A 71 -3.20 6.96 -3.63
C LEU A 71 -4.38 7.87 -3.31
N GLN A 72 -4.88 8.65 -4.29
CA GLN A 72 -6.09 9.46 -4.13
C GLN A 72 -7.32 8.60 -3.85
N GLU A 73 -7.41 7.42 -4.44
CA GLU A 73 -8.49 6.47 -4.16
C GLU A 73 -8.50 6.05 -2.67
N MET A 74 -7.32 5.74 -2.13
CA MET A 74 -7.16 5.39 -0.71
C MET A 74 -7.42 6.57 0.23
N GLU A 75 -7.00 7.79 -0.15
CA GLU A 75 -7.28 9.02 0.60
C GLU A 75 -8.78 9.27 0.69
N ARG A 76 -9.51 9.14 -0.42
CA ARG A 76 -10.99 9.26 -0.45
C ARG A 76 -11.66 8.21 0.45
N ALA A 77 -11.09 7.00 0.51
CA ALA A 77 -11.54 5.93 1.38
C ALA A 77 -11.09 6.08 2.85
N ARG A 78 -10.28 7.10 3.18
CA ARG A 78 -9.71 7.39 4.51
C ARG A 78 -8.80 6.29 5.06
N LEU A 79 -8.02 5.66 4.18
CA LEU A 79 -7.12 4.57 4.53
C LEU A 79 -5.65 4.97 4.64
N VAL A 80 -5.27 6.11 4.06
CA VAL A 80 -3.91 6.70 4.06
C VAL A 80 -3.97 8.20 4.35
#